data_AF-A0A848D4T3-F1
#
_entry.id   AF-A0A848D4T3-F1
#
_cell.length_a   1.000
_cell.length_b   1.000
_cell.length_c   1.000
_cell.angle_alpha   90.00
_cell.angle_beta   90.00
_cell.angle_gamma   90.00
#
_symmetry.space_group_name_H-M   'P 1'
#
loop_
_entity.id
_entity.type
_entity.pdbx_description
1 polymer ?
#
loop_
_entity_poly.entity_id
_entity_poly.type
_entity_poly.pdbx_seq_one_letter_code
_entity_poly.pdbx_strand_id
1 'polypeptide(L)'
;MKREEALQHFMDECVSVHASRLQEKVDRQFRQEKKALLQPIIHSLERLFENIREQQEQGQLAPVAFIHLSLLRTSLLDNKCTYLLEAYGEKWYYDWVECTAQYKAEWLSEAIIDLHKTLEKERKPYLLIQAADVRGINHSADSNSVSSVYHSIGPLSLSLSKRTRT
;
A
#
# COMPACT_ATOMS: atom_id res chain seq x y z
N MET A 1 8.46 33.13 -10.18
CA MET A 1 8.55 31.84 -9.48
C MET A 1 9.42 30.91 -10.30
N LYS A 2 10.50 30.40 -9.71
CA LYS A 2 11.34 29.35 -10.30
C LYS A 2 10.60 28.01 -10.28
N ARG A 3 11.08 27.01 -11.02
CA ARG A 3 10.44 25.69 -11.11
C ARG A 3 10.32 25.03 -9.73
N GLU A 4 11.37 25.11 -8.93
CA GLU A 4 11.44 24.51 -7.60
C GLU A 4 10.45 25.17 -6.64
N GLU A 5 10.36 26.50 -6.68
CA GLU A 5 9.38 27.27 -5.89
C GLU A 5 7.94 26.93 -6.31
N ALA A 6 7.70 26.75 -7.61
CA ALA A 6 6.40 26.34 -8.16
C ALA A 6 6.02 24.94 -7.68
N LEU A 7 6.96 24.00 -7.73
CA LEU A 7 6.74 22.63 -7.29
C LEU A 7 6.48 22.58 -5.78
N GLN A 8 7.26 23.31 -4.98
CA GLN A 8 7.06 23.37 -3.53
C GLN A 8 5.69 23.94 -3.17
N HIS A 9 5.31 25.07 -3.78
CA HIS A 9 3.99 25.65 -3.58
C HIS A 9 2.86 24.68 -3.98
N PHE A 10 3.02 23.96 -5.10
CA PHE A 10 2.05 22.95 -5.51
C PHE A 10 1.96 21.78 -4.52
N MET A 11 3.08 21.33 -3.95
CA MET A 11 3.10 20.29 -2.92
C MET A 11 2.36 20.73 -1.64
N ASP A 12 2.63 21.95 -1.19
CA ASP A 12 2.11 22.46 0.09
C ASP A 12 0.62 22.84 -0.02
N GLU A 13 0.25 23.58 -1.08
CA GLU A 13 -1.08 24.18 -1.20
C GLU A 13 -2.08 23.29 -1.94
N CYS A 14 -1.63 22.43 -2.85
CA CYS A 14 -2.51 21.55 -3.63
C CYS A 14 -2.42 20.10 -3.15
N VAL A 15 -1.23 19.50 -3.18
CA VAL A 15 -1.06 18.06 -2.91
C VAL A 15 -1.46 17.73 -1.49
N SER A 16 -0.94 18.46 -0.49
CA SER A 16 -1.26 18.25 0.93
C SER A 16 -2.77 18.32 1.20
N VAL A 17 -3.44 19.37 0.70
CA VAL A 17 -4.89 19.58 0.89
C VAL A 17 -5.71 18.44 0.31
N HIS A 18 -5.40 18.02 -0.92
CA HIS A 18 -6.13 16.93 -1.57
C HIS A 18 -5.80 15.57 -0.96
N ALA A 19 -4.58 15.35 -0.49
CA ALA A 19 -4.19 14.13 0.22
C ALA A 19 -4.93 14.01 1.57
N SER A 20 -5.03 15.08 2.37
CA SER A 20 -5.79 15.06 3.64
C SER A 20 -7.27 14.78 3.40
N ARG A 21 -7.89 15.41 2.39
CA ARG A 21 -9.28 15.13 2.02
C ARG A 21 -9.50 13.68 1.57
N LEU A 22 -8.55 13.14 0.81
CA LEU A 22 -8.57 11.74 0.40
C LEU A 22 -8.53 10.83 1.63
N GLN A 23 -7.61 11.11 2.56
CA GLN A 23 -7.46 10.34 3.79
C GLN A 23 -8.75 10.31 4.61
N GLU A 24 -9.41 11.44 4.80
CA GLU A 24 -10.70 11.51 5.49
C GLU A 24 -11.79 10.71 4.76
N LYS A 25 -11.86 10.81 3.43
CA LYS A 25 -12.81 10.04 2.60
C LYS A 25 -12.59 8.53 2.75
N VAL A 26 -11.34 8.09 2.65
CA VAL A 26 -10.91 6.69 2.75
C VAL A 26 -11.19 6.14 4.15
N ASP A 27 -10.84 6.87 5.21
CA ASP A 27 -11.12 6.46 6.60
C ASP A 27 -12.64 6.36 6.86
N ARG A 28 -13.43 7.32 6.39
CA ARG A 28 -14.89 7.28 6.52
C ARG A 28 -15.48 6.06 5.80
N GLN A 29 -15.11 5.84 4.53
CA GLN A 29 -15.57 4.68 3.76
C GLN A 29 -15.19 3.37 4.47
N PHE A 30 -13.93 3.27 4.92
CA PHE A 30 -13.46 2.11 5.65
C PHE A 30 -14.27 1.83 6.91
N ARG A 31 -14.59 2.85 7.71
CA ARG A 31 -15.40 2.69 8.93
C ARG A 31 -16.84 2.26 8.63
N GLN A 32 -17.43 2.76 7.55
CA GLN A 32 -18.81 2.47 7.16
C GLN A 32 -18.96 1.06 6.56
N GLU A 33 -17.99 0.63 5.76
CA GLU A 33 -18.09 -0.60 4.95
C GLU A 33 -17.06 -1.66 5.37
N LYS A 34 -16.46 -1.50 6.55
CA LYS A 34 -15.33 -2.32 7.07
C LYS A 34 -15.47 -3.81 6.78
N LYS A 35 -16.65 -4.38 7.08
CA LYS A 35 -16.88 -5.82 6.94
C LYS A 35 -16.75 -6.27 5.48
N ALA A 36 -17.29 -5.50 4.53
CA ALA A 36 -17.21 -5.80 3.10
C ALA A 36 -15.80 -5.57 2.57
N LEU A 37 -15.17 -4.44 2.93
CA LEU A 37 -13.82 -4.08 2.48
C LEU A 37 -12.73 -5.02 2.99
N LEU A 38 -12.94 -5.67 4.14
CA LEU A 38 -12.03 -6.68 4.66
C LEU A 38 -12.20 -8.06 4.02
N GLN A 39 -13.30 -8.36 3.34
CA GLN A 39 -13.51 -9.70 2.75
C GLN A 39 -12.38 -10.10 1.77
N PRO A 40 -11.92 -9.23 0.86
CA PRO A 40 -10.93 -9.69 -0.12
C PRO A 40 -9.54 -9.91 0.49
N ILE A 41 -9.16 -9.18 1.55
CA ILE A 41 -7.90 -9.47 2.27
C ILE A 41 -8.03 -10.74 3.11
N ILE A 42 -9.19 -10.99 3.73
CA ILE A 42 -9.47 -12.25 4.42
C ILE A 42 -9.34 -13.42 3.46
N HIS A 43 -9.97 -13.34 2.28
CA HIS A 43 -9.86 -14.37 1.24
C HIS A 43 -8.41 -14.57 0.77
N SER A 44 -7.63 -13.49 0.66
CA SER A 44 -6.21 -13.58 0.29
C SER A 44 -5.37 -14.26 1.38
N LEU A 45 -5.70 -14.05 2.66
CA LEU A 45 -5.09 -14.73 3.80
C LEU A 45 -5.47 -16.20 3.86
N GLU A 46 -6.73 -16.55 3.61
CA GLU A 46 -7.19 -17.94 3.51
C GLU A 46 -6.40 -18.71 2.45
N ARG A 47 -6.27 -18.12 1.26
CA ARG A 47 -5.44 -18.67 0.18
C ARG A 47 -3.97 -18.82 0.57
N LEU A 48 -3.42 -17.84 1.28
CA LEU A 48 -2.04 -17.95 1.79
C LEU A 48 -1.92 -19.12 2.76
N PHE A 49 -2.87 -19.32 3.68
CA PHE A 49 -2.84 -20.42 4.64
C PHE A 49 -3.02 -21.78 3.98
N GLU A 50 -3.82 -21.88 2.93
CA GLU A 50 -3.93 -23.07 2.09
C GLU A 50 -2.60 -23.40 1.43
N ASN A 51 -1.96 -22.40 0.79
CA ASN A 51 -0.62 -22.56 0.19
C ASN A 51 0.42 -23.01 1.22
N ILE A 52 0.43 -22.41 2.41
CA ILE A 52 1.33 -22.80 3.51
C ILE A 52 1.13 -24.26 3.87
N ARG A 53 -0.12 -24.69 4.09
CA ARG A 53 -0.44 -26.07 4.47
C ARG A 53 0.04 -27.05 3.41
N GLU A 54 -0.27 -26.80 2.14
CA GLU A 54 0.11 -27.67 1.03
C GLU A 54 1.62 -27.81 0.89
N GLN A 55 2.36 -26.69 0.97
CA GLN A 55 3.81 -26.72 0.86
C GLN A 55 4.49 -27.37 2.09
N GLN A 56 3.91 -27.25 3.28
CA GLN A 56 4.39 -27.93 4.49
C GLN A 56 4.16 -29.45 4.43
N GLU A 57 2.98 -29.89 3.97
CA GLU A 57 2.66 -31.31 3.79
C GLU A 57 3.59 -31.97 2.75
N GLN A 58 4.02 -31.20 1.75
CA GLN A 58 4.99 -31.64 0.73
C GLN A 58 6.46 -31.54 1.19
N GLY A 59 6.73 -31.05 2.40
CA GLY A 59 8.08 -30.85 2.93
C GLY A 59 8.89 -29.75 2.23
N GLN A 60 8.23 -28.88 1.46
CA GLN A 60 8.87 -27.79 0.71
C GLN A 60 9.02 -26.54 1.58
N LEU A 61 8.06 -26.26 2.45
CA LEU A 61 8.08 -25.10 3.34
C LEU A 61 8.28 -25.54 4.79
N ALA A 62 9.20 -24.87 5.49
CA ALA A 62 9.37 -25.06 6.93
C ALA A 62 8.15 -24.51 7.73
N PRO A 63 8.07 -24.77 9.04
CA PRO A 63 7.13 -24.05 9.90
C PRO A 63 7.23 -22.53 9.70
N VAL A 64 6.12 -21.90 9.31
CA VAL A 64 6.06 -20.46 9.05
C VAL A 64 6.22 -19.69 10.36
N ALA A 65 7.21 -18.80 10.40
CA ALA A 65 7.49 -17.91 11.53
C ALA A 65 6.99 -16.48 11.26
N PHE A 66 6.94 -16.06 10.00
CA PHE A 66 6.62 -14.69 9.59
C PHE A 66 5.63 -14.65 8.43
N ILE A 67 4.71 -13.69 8.48
CA ILE A 67 3.89 -13.30 7.34
C ILE A 67 4.09 -11.80 7.10
N HIS A 68 4.45 -11.45 5.88
CA HIS A 68 4.61 -10.08 5.43
C HIS A 68 3.46 -9.65 4.56
N LEU A 69 3.15 -8.35 4.66
CA LEU A 69 2.18 -7.68 3.81
C LEU A 69 2.85 -6.43 3.23
N SER A 70 3.14 -6.46 1.94
CA SER A 70 3.97 -5.47 1.26
C SER A 70 3.18 -4.83 0.12
N LEU A 71 3.03 -3.49 0.11
CA LEU A 71 2.43 -2.80 -1.04
C LEU A 71 3.41 -2.82 -2.23
N LEU A 72 2.97 -3.35 -3.37
CA LEU A 72 3.80 -3.38 -4.57
C LEU A 72 3.88 -1.98 -5.18
N ARG A 73 5.04 -1.33 -5.04
CA ARG A 73 5.30 -0.01 -5.63
C ARG A 73 5.00 0.02 -7.14
N THR A 74 5.34 -1.05 -7.85
CA THR A 74 5.08 -1.18 -9.29
C THR A 74 3.59 -1.20 -9.61
N SER A 75 2.73 -1.69 -8.72
CA SER A 75 1.28 -1.69 -8.95
C SER A 75 0.70 -0.27 -8.92
N LEU A 76 1.30 0.64 -8.15
CA LEU A 76 0.87 2.05 -8.10
C LEU A 76 1.05 2.76 -9.44
N LEU A 77 2.01 2.33 -10.27
CA LEU A 77 2.21 2.87 -11.62
C LEU A 77 1.02 2.57 -12.54
N ASP A 78 0.38 1.42 -12.32
CA ASP A 78 -0.86 1.01 -12.99
C ASP A 78 -2.12 1.56 -12.31
N ASN A 79 -1.96 2.46 -11.33
CA ASN A 79 -3.03 2.90 -10.42
C ASN A 79 -3.73 1.75 -9.69
N LYS A 80 -2.99 0.70 -9.34
CA LYS A 80 -3.47 -0.43 -8.54
C LYS A 80 -2.82 -0.41 -7.17
N CYS A 81 -3.59 -0.70 -6.13
CA CYS A 81 -3.09 -0.96 -4.79
C CYS A 81 -3.03 -2.47 -4.57
N THR A 82 -1.97 -3.12 -5.06
CA THR A 82 -1.77 -4.56 -4.89
C THR A 82 -0.80 -4.80 -3.75
N TYR A 83 -1.25 -5.52 -2.74
CA TYR A 83 -0.41 -6.01 -1.66
C TYR A 83 0.02 -7.45 -1.96
N LEU A 84 1.31 -7.72 -1.78
CA LEU A 84 1.88 -9.06 -1.76
C LEU A 84 1.88 -9.56 -0.33
N LEU A 85 1.29 -10.73 -0.13
CA LEU A 85 1.34 -11.48 1.11
C LEU A 85 2.41 -12.56 0.95
N GLU A 86 3.33 -12.66 1.89
CA GLU A 86 4.47 -13.56 1.80
C GLU A 86 4.62 -14.31 3.13
N ALA A 87 4.84 -15.62 3.07
CA ALA A 87 5.05 -16.44 4.24
C ALA A 87 6.48 -16.98 4.24
N TYR A 88 7.16 -16.85 5.38
CA TYR A 88 8.55 -17.24 5.55
C TYR A 88 8.73 -18.13 6.78
N GLY A 89 9.62 -19.11 6.67
CA GLY A 89 10.18 -19.83 7.81
C GLY A 89 11.14 -18.97 8.64
N GLU A 90 11.80 -19.58 9.63
CA GLU A 90 12.75 -18.87 10.53
C GLU A 90 13.94 -18.23 9.79
N LYS A 91 14.28 -18.75 8.61
CA LYS A 91 15.37 -18.23 7.77
C LYS A 91 14.98 -16.97 6.99
N TRP A 92 13.71 -16.54 7.07
CA TRP A 92 13.23 -15.32 6.44
C TRP A 92 13.56 -15.28 4.94
N TYR A 93 14.16 -14.19 4.44
CA TYR A 93 14.59 -14.05 3.04
C TYR A 93 15.71 -15.01 2.59
N TYR A 94 16.33 -15.77 3.48
CA TYR A 94 17.29 -16.81 3.10
C TYR A 94 16.61 -18.14 2.74
N ASP A 95 15.29 -18.20 2.82
CA ASP A 95 14.50 -19.30 2.29
C ASP A 95 14.19 -19.04 0.81
N TRP A 96 14.49 -20.00 -0.05
CA TRP A 96 14.31 -19.87 -1.50
C TRP A 96 12.90 -20.26 -1.96
N VAL A 97 12.08 -20.77 -1.03
CA VAL A 97 10.72 -21.23 -1.31
C VAL A 97 9.76 -20.07 -1.19
N GLU A 98 9.17 -19.68 -2.32
CA GLU A 98 8.15 -18.64 -2.38
C GLU A 98 6.78 -19.20 -1.97
N CYS A 99 6.24 -18.72 -0.86
CA CYS A 99 4.85 -18.97 -0.47
C CYS A 99 4.10 -17.65 -0.38
N THR A 100 3.34 -17.32 -1.42
CA THR A 100 2.73 -15.99 -1.56
C THR A 100 1.24 -16.02 -1.92
N ALA A 101 0.57 -14.90 -1.67
CA ALA A 101 -0.76 -14.57 -2.16
C ALA A 101 -0.84 -13.07 -2.48
N GLN A 102 -1.85 -12.63 -3.23
CA GLN A 102 -2.03 -11.22 -3.57
C GLN A 102 -3.40 -10.70 -3.14
N TYR A 103 -3.41 -9.54 -2.52
CA TYR A 103 -4.61 -8.78 -2.19
C TYR A 103 -4.66 -7.50 -3.03
N LYS A 104 -5.78 -7.27 -3.72
CA LYS A 104 -6.03 -6.01 -4.44
C LYS A 104 -6.98 -5.15 -3.63
N ALA A 105 -6.49 -4.00 -3.15
CA ALA A 105 -7.30 -2.98 -2.51
C ALA A 105 -7.95 -2.08 -3.57
N GLU A 106 -8.95 -2.60 -4.28
CA GLU A 106 -9.63 -1.87 -5.38
C GLU A 106 -10.23 -0.55 -4.88
N TRP A 107 -10.88 -0.57 -3.71
CA TRP A 107 -11.43 0.61 -3.04
C TRP A 107 -10.39 1.72 -2.81
N LEU A 108 -9.15 1.37 -2.48
CA LEU A 108 -8.06 2.33 -2.32
C LEU A 108 -7.53 2.79 -3.68
N SER A 109 -7.51 1.89 -4.67
CA SER A 109 -7.05 2.17 -6.03
C SER A 109 -7.91 3.25 -6.67
N GLU A 110 -9.23 3.15 -6.57
CA GLU A 110 -10.18 4.16 -7.04
C GLU A 110 -9.94 5.53 -6.40
N ALA A 111 -9.71 5.53 -5.08
CA ALA A 111 -9.43 6.74 -4.32
C ALA A 111 -8.16 7.45 -4.81
N ILE A 112 -7.08 6.69 -5.06
CA ILE A 112 -5.82 7.24 -5.60
C ILE A 112 -5.98 7.75 -7.04
N ILE A 113 -6.75 7.04 -7.88
CA ILE A 113 -7.05 7.49 -9.24
C ILE A 113 -7.76 8.85 -9.23
N ASP A 114 -8.73 9.03 -8.35
CA ASP A 114 -9.46 10.28 -8.19
C ASP A 114 -8.54 11.43 -7.74
N LEU A 115 -7.62 11.15 -6.81
CA LEU A 115 -6.61 12.11 -6.38
C LEU A 115 -5.72 12.54 -7.55
N HIS A 116 -5.17 11.58 -8.32
CA HIS A 116 -4.35 11.89 -9.49
C HIS A 116 -5.08 12.75 -10.51
N LYS A 117 -6.33 12.42 -10.84
CA LYS A 117 -7.15 13.23 -11.76
C LYS A 117 -7.33 14.65 -11.25
N THR A 118 -7.53 14.81 -9.95
CA THR A 118 -7.67 16.12 -9.30
C THR A 118 -6.36 16.90 -9.38
N LEU A 119 -5.24 16.29 -8.99
CA LEU A 119 -3.92 16.95 -9.04
C LEU A 119 -3.50 17.31 -10.46
N GLU A 120 -3.79 16.48 -11.47
CA GLU A 120 -3.54 16.83 -12.87
C GLU A 120 -4.35 18.05 -13.33
N LYS A 121 -5.57 18.23 -12.81
CA LYS A 121 -6.37 19.42 -13.08
C LYS A 121 -5.77 20.65 -12.38
N GLU A 122 -5.44 20.53 -11.10
CA GLU A 122 -4.86 21.61 -10.28
C GLU A 122 -3.44 22.00 -10.71
N ARG A 123 -2.72 21.11 -11.40
CA ARG A 123 -1.41 21.44 -11.98
C ARG A 123 -1.51 22.40 -13.15
N LYS A 124 -2.63 22.45 -13.90
CA LYS A 124 -2.73 23.21 -15.17
C LYS A 124 -2.31 24.70 -15.07
N PRO A 125 -2.59 25.44 -13.99
CA PRO A 125 -2.12 26.82 -13.81
C PRO A 125 -0.58 26.93 -13.66
N TYR A 126 0.10 25.84 -13.29
CA TYR A 126 1.55 25.78 -13.10
C TYR A 126 2.25 25.36 -14.40
N LEU A 127 2.65 26.34 -15.21
CA LEU A 127 3.32 26.12 -16.50
C LEU A 127 4.65 25.33 -16.40
N LEU A 128 5.35 25.42 -15.25
CA LEU A 128 6.66 24.80 -15.04
C LEU A 128 6.59 23.38 -14.46
N ILE A 129 5.41 22.92 -14.05
CA ILE A 129 5.21 21.58 -13.48
C ILE A 129 4.69 20.67 -14.60
N GLN A 130 5.31 19.53 -14.80
CA GLN A 130 4.96 18.55 -15.82
C GLN A 130 4.06 17.45 -15.25
N ALA A 131 3.35 16.73 -16.12
CA ALA A 131 2.55 15.57 -15.71
C ALA A 131 3.40 14.46 -15.06
N ALA A 132 4.70 14.38 -15.41
CA ALA A 132 5.64 13.47 -14.76
C ALA A 132 5.87 13.81 -13.27
N ASP A 133 5.83 15.10 -12.91
CA ASP A 133 6.01 15.56 -11.53
C ASP A 133 4.82 15.10 -10.66
N VAL A 134 3.59 15.19 -11.19
CA VAL A 134 2.39 14.71 -10.47
C VAL A 134 2.38 13.19 -10.32
N ARG A 135 2.76 12.44 -11.36
CA ARG A 135 2.92 10.98 -11.26
C ARG A 135 4.00 10.56 -10.26
N GLY A 136 5.02 11.40 -10.08
CA GLY A 136 6.11 11.19 -9.12
C GLY A 136 5.71 11.38 -7.65
N ILE A 137 4.54 11.96 -7.36
CA ILE A 137 4.09 12.20 -5.97
C ILE A 137 3.89 10.89 -5.20
N ASN A 138 3.45 9.82 -5.89
CA ASN A 138 3.38 8.49 -5.30
C ASN A 138 4.77 7.89 -4.99
N HIS A 139 5.83 8.43 -5.61
CA HIS A 139 7.21 7.98 -5.47
C HIS A 139 7.93 8.67 -4.30
N SER A 140 7.58 9.94 -4.01
CA SER A 140 8.22 10.76 -2.98
C SER A 140 7.73 10.50 -1.55
N ALA A 141 6.67 9.71 -1.36
CA ALA A 141 6.23 9.25 -0.05
C ALA A 141 7.31 8.45 0.72
N ASP A 142 8.38 8.02 0.02
CA ASP A 142 9.47 7.22 0.60
C ASP A 142 10.77 7.99 0.92
N SER A 143 10.94 9.26 0.51
CA SER A 143 12.30 9.88 0.55
C SER A 143 12.54 11.00 1.57
N ASN A 144 11.55 11.42 2.39
CA ASN A 144 11.86 12.15 3.64
C ASN A 144 10.70 12.32 4.65
N SER A 145 9.59 11.58 4.48
CA SER A 145 8.42 11.70 5.36
C SER A 145 7.81 10.35 5.70
N VAL A 146 8.64 9.39 6.13
CA VAL A 146 8.15 8.10 6.67
C VAL A 146 7.38 8.29 8.00
N SER A 147 7.24 9.51 8.52
CA SER A 147 6.56 9.73 9.81
C SER A 147 5.11 10.25 9.76
N SER A 148 4.62 10.89 8.68
CA SER A 148 3.34 11.63 8.80
C SER A 148 2.12 10.95 8.19
N VAL A 149 2.22 10.33 7.00
CA VAL A 149 1.06 9.63 6.39
C VAL A 149 0.88 8.21 6.97
N TYR A 150 1.95 7.58 7.45
CA TYR A 150 1.90 6.35 8.25
C TYR A 150 1.34 6.56 9.67
N HIS A 151 1.18 7.80 10.14
CA HIS A 151 0.69 8.08 11.49
C HIS A 151 -0.83 8.05 11.63
N SER A 152 -1.60 8.12 10.53
CA SER A 152 -3.07 8.08 10.59
C SER A 152 -3.70 6.94 9.78
N ILE A 153 -2.89 6.20 9.02
CA ILE A 153 -3.20 4.83 8.59
C ILE A 153 -2.00 4.01 9.06
N GLY A 154 -2.07 3.54 10.31
CA GLY A 154 -0.95 2.84 10.96
C GLY A 154 -0.38 1.72 10.09
N PRO A 155 0.91 1.38 10.25
CA PRO A 155 1.47 0.25 9.56
C PRO A 155 0.67 -0.99 9.98
N LEU A 156 -0.18 -1.52 9.11
CA LEU A 156 -0.54 -2.93 9.16
C LEU A 156 0.66 -3.74 8.66
N SER A 157 1.84 -3.49 9.22
CA SER A 157 2.82 -4.55 9.44
C SER A 157 2.26 -5.37 10.61
N LEU A 158 1.25 -6.18 10.30
CA LEU A 158 0.82 -7.26 11.18
C LEU A 158 1.88 -8.34 11.07
N SER A 159 3.00 -8.16 11.78
CA SER A 159 3.85 -9.27 12.17
C SER A 159 3.06 -10.13 13.16
N LEU A 160 2.21 -11.01 12.62
CA LEU A 160 1.52 -12.05 13.39
C LEU A 160 2.55 -13.11 13.80
N SER A 161 3.35 -12.80 14.82
CA SER A 161 4.16 -13.81 15.50
C SER A 161 3.22 -14.71 16.29
N LYS A 162 3.07 -15.96 15.83
CA LYS A 162 2.39 -17.00 16.62
C LYS A 162 3.22 -17.24 17.89
N ARG A 163 2.84 -16.63 19.02
CA ARG A 163 3.22 -17.16 20.33
C ARG A 163 2.46 -18.46 20.54
N THR A 164 3.10 -19.57 20.22
CA THR A 164 2.71 -20.89 20.73
C THR A 164 2.76 -20.84 22.26
N ARG A 165 1.59 -20.83 22.91
CA ARG A 165 1.47 -21.18 24.32
C ARG A 165 1.60 -22.71 24.41
N THR A 166 2.71 -23.16 24.97
CA THR A 166 2.85 -24.46 25.65
C THR A 166 1.89 -24.56 26.82
#